data_AF-A0A545TA06-F1
#
_entry.id   AF-A0A545TA06-F1
#
_cell.length_a   1.000
_cell.length_b   1.000
_cell.length_c   1.000
_cell.angle_alpha   90.00
_cell.angle_beta   90.00
_cell.angle_gamma   90.00
#
_symmetry.space_group_name_H-M   'P 1'
#
loop_
_entity.id
_entity.type
_entity.pdbx_description
1 polymer ?
#
loop_
_entity_poly.entity_id
_entity_poly.type
_entity_poly.pdbx_seq_one_letter_code
_entity_poly.pdbx_strand_id
1 'polypeptide(L)' 'MELNSLEQSFMFLGMNLVYAVIALVVSVIALILIDKYVFTKIDFIEEIKRGNIAASIFHSTILIFIGVVVAVSMS' A
#
# COMPACT_ATOMS: atom_id res chain seq x y z
N MET A 1 -18.95 -24.33 -24.10
CA MET A 1 -17.60 -24.37 -23.47
C MET A 1 -16.99 -22.99 -23.29
N GLU A 2 -17.34 -21.97 -24.09
CA GLU A 2 -16.79 -20.59 -23.98
C GLU A 2 -17.41 -19.72 -22.85
N LEU A 3 -18.66 -19.98 -22.45
CA LEU A 3 -19.29 -19.24 -21.34
C LEU A 3 -18.57 -19.46 -20.00
N ASN A 4 -18.00 -20.66 -19.80
CA ASN A 4 -17.29 -21.01 -18.57
C ASN A 4 -15.97 -20.21 -18.43
N SER A 5 -15.28 -19.91 -19.54
CA SER A 5 -14.04 -19.12 -19.50
C SER A 5 -14.25 -17.64 -19.21
N LEU A 6 -15.39 -17.05 -19.63
CA LEU A 6 -15.73 -15.67 -19.30
C LEU A 6 -16.10 -15.53 -17.82
N GLU A 7 -16.95 -16.43 -17.30
CA GLU A 7 -17.30 -16.46 -15.88
C GLU A 7 -16.08 -16.65 -14.99
N GLN A 8 -15.17 -17.55 -15.37
CA GLN A 8 -13.89 -17.74 -14.68
C GLN A 8 -13.01 -16.49 -14.71
N SER A 9 -12.95 -15.77 -15.83
CA SER A 9 -12.18 -14.54 -15.94
C SER A 9 -12.75 -13.43 -15.04
N PHE A 10 -14.07 -13.29 -14.98
CA PHE A 10 -14.73 -12.34 -14.08
C PHE A 10 -14.55 -12.70 -12.61
N MET A 11 -14.65 -13.99 -12.25
CA MET A 11 -14.36 -14.47 -10.90
C MET A 11 -12.91 -14.21 -10.50
N PHE A 12 -11.96 -14.46 -11.40
CA PHE A 12 -10.55 -14.18 -11.17
C PHE A 12 -10.27 -12.68 -10.99
N LEU A 13 -10.85 -11.83 -11.83
CA LEU A 13 -10.77 -10.38 -11.69
C LEU A 13 -11.35 -9.91 -10.36
N GLY A 14 -12.53 -10.42 -9.98
CA GLY A 14 -13.20 -10.10 -8.72
C GLY A 14 -12.36 -10.47 -7.51
N MET A 15 -11.77 -11.67 -7.50
CA MET A 15 -10.86 -12.09 -6.43
C MET A 15 -9.63 -11.18 -6.35
N ASN A 16 -8.97 -10.88 -7.47
CA ASN A 16 -7.80 -10.00 -7.48
C ASN A 16 -8.14 -8.59 -6.98
N LEU A 17 -9.32 -8.07 -7.32
CA LEU A 17 -9.77 -6.78 -6.82
C LEU A 17 -9.98 -6.81 -5.29
N VAL A 18 -10.58 -7.87 -4.76
CA VAL A 18 -10.74 -8.05 -3.30
C VAL A 18 -9.38 -8.14 -2.61
N TYR A 19 -8.45 -8.93 -3.16
CA TYR A 19 -7.09 -9.01 -2.64
C TYR A 19 -6.38 -7.66 -2.67
N ALA A 20 -6.50 -6.89 -3.75
CA ALA A 20 -5.93 -5.56 -3.86
C ALA A 20 -6.45 -4.62 -2.77
N VAL A 21 -7.77 -4.62 -2.53
CA VAL A 21 -8.39 -3.79 -1.49
C VAL A 21 -7.91 -4.21 -0.11
N ILE A 22 -7.85 -5.51 0.19
CA ILE A 22 -7.36 -6.02 1.49
C ILE A 22 -5.89 -5.64 1.67
N ALA A 23 -5.04 -5.85 0.67
CA ALA A 23 -3.63 -5.51 0.73
C ALA A 23 -3.42 -4.00 0.96
N LEU A 24 -4.23 -3.15 0.32
CA LEU A 24 -4.18 -1.71 0.52
C LEU A 24 -4.56 -1.32 1.95
N VAL A 25 -5.65 -1.88 2.49
CA VAL A 25 -6.07 -1.63 3.88
C VAL A 25 -5.00 -2.07 4.87
N VAL A 26 -4.45 -3.28 4.72
CA VAL A 26 -3.38 -3.80 5.59
C VAL A 26 -2.15 -2.90 5.51
N SER A 27 -1.78 -2.45 4.31
CA SER A 27 -0.62 -1.57 4.11
C SER A 27 -0.82 -0.21 4.78
N VAL A 28 -2.01 0.40 4.67
CA VAL A 28 -2.33 1.67 5.35
C VAL A 28 -2.29 1.49 6.86
N ILE A 29 -2.85 0.40 7.39
CA ILE A 29 -2.81 0.11 8.83
C ILE A 29 -1.36 -0.06 9.30
N ALA A 30 -0.53 -0.81 8.56
CA ALA A 30 0.88 -0.98 8.86
C ALA A 30 1.62 0.37 8.87
N LEU A 31 1.32 1.25 7.91
CA LEU A 31 1.90 2.61 7.85
C LEU A 31 1.53 3.42 9.09
N ILE A 32 0.24 3.45 9.46
CA ILE A 32 -0.25 4.15 10.65
C ILE A 32 0.41 3.60 11.92
N LEU A 33 0.58 2.27 12.01
CA LEU A 33 1.26 1.64 13.13
C LEU A 33 2.74 2.01 13.17
N ILE A 34 3.43 2.01 12.03
CA ILE A 34 4.84 2.40 11.95
C ILE A 34 5.01 3.87 12.36
N ASP A 35 4.23 4.78 11.79
CA ASP A 35 4.28 6.20 12.13
C ASP A 35 4.01 6.43 13.61
N LYS A 36 2.99 5.76 14.17
CA LYS A 36 2.57 5.95 15.56
C LYS A 36 3.49 5.29 16.59
N TYR A 37 4.00 4.09 16.32
CA TYR A 37 4.78 3.31 17.30
C TYR A 37 6.29 3.43 17.10
N VAL A 38 6.76 3.53 15.86
CA VAL A 38 8.19 3.63 15.55
C VAL A 38 8.63 5.09 15.54
N PHE A 39 7.80 5.99 14.98
CA PHE A 39 8.15 7.40 14.80
C PHE A 39 7.41 8.35 15.75
N THR A 40 7.36 7.98 17.03
CA THR A 40 6.68 8.75 18.09
C THR A 40 7.14 10.19 18.31
N LYS A 41 8.32 10.58 17.79
CA LYS A 41 8.94 11.90 18.06
C LYS A 41 9.07 12.81 16.84
N ILE A 42 8.72 12.34 15.65
CA ILE A 42 8.91 13.09 14.40
C ILE A 42 7.58 13.18 13.66
N ASP A 43 7.09 14.40 13.46
CA ASP A 43 6.01 14.65 12.51
C ASP A 43 6.62 14.80 11.11
N PHE A 44 6.56 13.73 10.32
CA PHE A 44 7.10 13.74 8.95
C PHE A 44 6.38 14.74 8.05
N ILE A 45 5.08 14.96 8.22
CA ILE A 45 4.34 15.92 7.39
C ILE A 45 4.83 17.34 7.68
N GLU A 46 5.06 17.67 8.95
CA GLU A 46 5.58 18.97 9.34
C GLU A 46 7.05 19.16 8.88
N GLU A 47 7.90 18.15 9.03
CA GLU A 47 9.29 18.19 8.56
C GLU A 47 9.37 18.34 7.03
N ILE A 48 8.52 17.64 6.27
CA ILE A 48 8.41 17.77 4.82
C ILE A 48 7.99 19.21 4.45
N LYS A 49 7.00 19.78 5.15
CA LYS A 49 6.57 21.18 4.94
C LYS A 49 7.66 22.20 5.25
N ARG A 50 8.53 21.90 6.23
CA ARG A 50 9.71 22.73 6.56
C ARG A 50 10.84 22.60 5.54
N GLY A 51 10.70 21.76 4.52
CA GLY A 51 11.69 21.56 3.46
C GLY A 51 12.75 20.51 3.80
N ASN A 52 12.52 19.65 4.80
CA ASN A 52 13.45 18.58 5.12
C ASN A 52 13.41 17.47 4.06
N ILE A 53 14.41 17.49 3.18
CA ILE A 53 14.55 16.51 2.08
C ILE A 53 14.74 15.08 2.62
N ALA A 54 15.43 14.91 3.76
CA ALA A 54 15.64 13.58 4.33
C ALA A 54 14.33 12.94 4.80
N ALA A 55 13.45 13.73 5.42
CA ALA A 55 12.11 13.30 5.81
C ALA A 55 11.27 12.90 4.58
N SER A 56 11.34 13.67 3.50
CA SER A 56 10.65 13.38 2.23
C SER A 56 11.12 12.08 1.59
N ILE A 57 12.44 11.84 1.54
CA ILE A 57 13.02 10.61 0.96
C ILE A 57 12.61 9.40 1.80
N PHE A 58 12.68 9.52 3.11
CA PHE A 58 12.30 8.44 4.02
C PHE A 58 10.81 8.07 3.86
N HIS A 59 9.92 9.06 3.91
CA HIS A 59 8.49 8.85 3.74
C HIS A 59 8.15 8.28 2.35
N SER A 60 8.82 8.76 1.31
CA SER A 60 8.65 8.23 -0.06
C SER A 60 9.07 6.76 -0.17
N THR A 61 10.11 6.34 0.56
CA THR A 61 10.57 4.94 0.57
C THR A 61 9.52 4.01 1.19
N ILE A 62 8.83 4.47 2.23
CA ILE A 62 7.72 3.72 2.85
C ILE A 62 6.57 3.55 1.85
N LEU A 63 6.20 4.61 1.13
CA LEU A 63 5.15 4.55 0.10
C LEU A 63 5.51 3.60 -1.04
N ILE A 64 6.77 3.61 -1.50
CA ILE A 64 7.27 2.66 -2.50
C ILE A 64 7.18 1.22 -1.99
N PHE A 65 7.60 0.98 -0.74
CA PHE A 65 7.52 -0.34 -0.13
C PHE A 65 6.08 -0.88 -0.10
N ILE A 66 5.12 -0.02 0.23
CA ILE A 66 3.69 -0.37 0.18
C ILE A 66 3.26 -0.72 -1.24
N GLY A 67 3.64 0.09 -2.23
CA GLY A 67 3.34 -0.19 -3.63
C GLY A 67 3.88 -1.55 -4.08
N VAL A 68 5.09 -1.91 -3.64
CA VAL A 68 5.69 -3.23 -3.92
C VAL A 68 4.91 -4.36 -3.25
N VAL A 69 4.55 -4.22 -1.97
CA VAL A 69 3.76 -5.24 -1.26
C VAL A 69 2.42 -5.48 -1.96
N VAL A 70 1.73 -4.42 -2.38
CA VAL A 70 0.47 -4.53 -3.12
C VAL A 70 0.69 -5.20 -4.48
N ALA A 71 1.72 -4.78 -5.24
CA ALA A 71 2.02 -5.36 -6.54
C ALA A 71 2.33 -6.86 -6.47
N VAL A 72 3.13 -7.29 -5.48
CA VAL A 72 3.48 -8.70 -5.25
C VAL A 72 2.27 -9.50 -4.76
N SER A 73 1.32 -8.87 -4.07
CA SER A 73 0.10 -9.55 -3.60
C SER A 73 -0.90 -9.85 -4.73
N MET A 74 -0.77 -9.17 -5.87
CA MET A 74 -1.67 -9.29 -7.03
C MET A 74 -1.08 -10.12 -8.19
N SER A 75 0.19 -10.53 -8.07
CA SER A 75 0.90 -11.37 -9.05
C SER A 75 0.85 -12.84 -8.67
#